data_AF-A0A6G6TI00-F1
#
_entry.id   AF-A0A6G6TI00-F1
#
_cell.length_a   1.000
_cell.length_b   1.000
_cell.length_c   1.000
_cell.angle_alpha   90.00
_cell.angle_beta   90.00
_cell.angle_gamma   90.00
#
_symmetry.space_group_name_H-M   'P 1'
#
loop_
_entity.id
_entity.type
_entity.pdbx_description
1 polymer ?
#
loop_
_entity_poly.entity_id
_entity_poly.type
_entity_poly.pdbx_seq_one_letter_code
_entity_poly.pdbx_strand_id
1 'polypeptide(L)'
;MFKKINFFTLFFIFPSYSQSSIEINKDKFIFIESINQEIVEINNKANSDYFIQSWISHYDEKNDDELPFMITPPLFKIEKNETYSLKIFKTDEIEKKIEKHCIE
;
A
#
# COMPACT_ATOMS: atom_id res chain seq x y z
N MET A 1 41.91 38.82 14.55
CA MET A 1 40.62 39.49 14.24
C MET A 1 39.57 38.41 13.98
N PHE A 2 38.74 38.11 14.98
CA PHE A 2 37.71 37.07 14.86
C PHE A 2 36.52 37.63 14.08
N LYS A 3 36.25 37.01 12.92
CA LYS A 3 35.16 37.39 12.00
C LYS A 3 33.83 37.20 12.75
N LYS A 4 33.01 38.25 12.87
CA LYS A 4 31.65 38.17 13.43
C LYS A 4 30.82 37.23 12.55
N ILE A 5 30.73 35.96 12.93
CA ILE A 5 29.79 35.03 12.31
C ILE A 5 28.39 35.56 12.67
N ASN A 6 27.54 35.85 11.68
CA ASN A 6 26.18 36.30 11.95
C ASN A 6 25.45 35.15 12.64
N PHE A 7 25.11 35.32 13.92
CA PHE A 7 24.41 34.31 14.74
C PHE A 7 23.11 33.81 14.10
N PHE A 8 22.54 34.58 13.15
CA PHE A 8 21.37 34.21 12.37
C PHE A 8 21.54 32.97 11.49
N THR A 9 22.77 32.64 11.05
CA THR A 9 23.02 31.48 10.17
C THR A 9 23.01 30.14 10.91
N LEU A 10 23.10 30.13 12.26
CA LEU A 10 23.20 28.90 13.06
C LEU A 10 21.84 28.19 13.28
N PHE A 11 20.72 28.83 12.95
CA PHE A 11 19.37 28.31 13.20
C PHE A 11 18.86 27.31 12.14
N PHE A 12 19.58 27.11 11.02
CA PHE A 12 19.10 26.29 9.90
C PHE A 12 19.54 24.82 9.91
N ILE A 13 20.05 24.29 11.03
CA ILE A 13 20.60 22.92 11.11
C ILE A 13 19.68 21.93 11.86
N PHE A 14 18.38 22.21 11.98
CA PHE A 14 17.46 21.27 12.62
C PHE A 14 17.19 20.06 11.70
N PRO A 15 17.47 18.82 12.15
CA PRO A 15 17.10 17.64 11.38
C PRO A 15 15.58 17.51 11.31
N SER A 16 15.06 17.20 10.13
CA SER A 16 13.66 16.80 9.94
C SER A 16 13.53 15.32 10.24
N TYR A 17 12.70 14.96 11.22
CA TYR A 17 12.35 13.57 11.51
C TYR A 17 11.10 13.21 10.72
N SER A 18 11.18 12.13 9.94
CA SER A 18 10.02 11.49 9.32
C SER A 18 9.85 10.11 9.94
N GLN A 19 8.61 9.80 10.34
CA GLN A 19 8.25 8.49 10.89
C GLN A 19 7.14 7.91 10.02
N SER A 20 7.41 6.77 9.39
CA SER A 20 6.36 5.94 8.79
C SER A 20 5.85 4.97 9.84
N SER A 21 4.53 4.91 9.98
CA SER A 21 3.86 3.99 10.91
C SER A 21 3.42 2.69 10.23
N ILE A 22 3.21 2.74 8.92
CA ILE A 22 2.74 1.63 8.11
C ILE A 22 3.88 1.19 7.19
N GLU A 23 4.15 -0.10 7.17
CA GLU A 23 5.16 -0.74 6.33
C GLU A 23 4.52 -1.76 5.41
N ILE A 24 5.04 -1.87 4.19
CA ILE A 24 4.65 -2.86 3.21
C ILE A 24 5.84 -3.78 3.00
N ASN A 25 5.64 -5.10 3.00
CA ASN A 25 6.74 -6.06 2.89
C ASN A 25 7.39 -6.13 1.49
N LYS A 26 6.76 -5.53 0.48
CA LYS A 26 7.16 -5.55 -0.93
C LYS A 26 6.99 -4.17 -1.55
N ASP A 27 8.04 -3.65 -2.19
CA ASP A 27 7.98 -2.42 -3.00
C ASP A 27 7.43 -2.69 -4.41
N LYS A 28 7.64 -3.91 -4.91
CA LYS A 28 7.20 -4.40 -6.21
C LYS A 28 6.89 -5.89 -6.11
N PHE A 29 5.97 -6.36 -6.94
CA PHE A 29 5.66 -7.78 -7.08
C PHE A 29 5.45 -8.12 -8.56
N ILE A 30 5.62 -9.39 -8.89
CA ILE A 30 5.35 -9.93 -10.23
C ILE A 30 4.18 -10.89 -10.09
N PHE A 31 3.08 -10.60 -10.76
CA PHE A 31 1.92 -11.48 -10.76
C PHE A 31 2.18 -12.68 -11.67
N ILE A 32 2.22 -13.87 -11.10
CA ILE A 32 2.43 -15.12 -11.86
C ILE A 32 1.07 -15.69 -12.24
N GLU A 33 0.79 -15.74 -13.55
CA GLU A 33 -0.51 -16.17 -14.08
C GLU A 33 -0.90 -17.59 -13.67
N SER A 34 0.05 -18.53 -13.55
CA SER A 34 -0.27 -19.89 -13.09
C SER A 34 -0.72 -19.97 -11.63
N ILE A 35 -0.37 -18.97 -10.81
CA ILE A 35 -0.71 -18.88 -9.39
C ILE A 35 -2.04 -18.13 -9.19
N ASN A 36 -2.39 -17.23 -10.12
CA ASN A 36 -3.61 -16.39 -10.13
C ASN A 36 -3.84 -15.51 -8.90
N GLN A 37 -2.89 -15.45 -7.97
CA GLN A 37 -2.97 -14.59 -6.80
C GLN A 37 -1.58 -14.13 -6.39
N GLU A 38 -1.53 -12.97 -5.74
CA GLU A 38 -0.35 -12.47 -5.06
C GLU A 38 -0.75 -11.92 -3.68
N ILE A 39 0.12 -12.10 -2.69
CA ILE A 39 -0.11 -11.65 -1.31
C ILE A 39 0.90 -10.56 -0.96
N VAL A 40 0.39 -9.45 -0.44
CA VAL A 40 1.16 -8.32 0.07
C VAL A 40 0.85 -8.17 1.55
N GLU A 41 1.87 -8.02 2.40
CA GLU A 41 1.67 -7.83 3.83
C GLU A 41 1.90 -6.37 4.21
N ILE A 42 1.00 -5.88 5.07
CA ILE A 42 1.04 -4.55 5.66
C ILE A 42 1.25 -4.72 7.15
N ASN A 43 2.21 -4.00 7.71
CA ASN A 43 2.52 -4.00 9.13
C ASN A 43 2.30 -2.61 9.72
N ASN A 44 1.49 -2.52 10.76
CA ASN A 44 1.30 -1.30 11.54
C ASN A 44 2.26 -1.28 12.73
N LYS A 45 3.39 -0.58 12.60
CA LYS A 45 4.38 -0.44 13.69
C LYS A 45 4.10 0.74 14.63
N ALA A 46 2.97 1.42 14.47
CA ALA A 46 2.58 2.47 15.40
C ALA A 46 1.85 1.91 16.61
N ASN A 47 1.81 2.76 17.65
CA ASN A 47 1.09 2.48 18.89
C ASN A 47 -0.42 2.79 18.82
N SER A 48 -0.94 3.04 17.62
CA SER A 48 -2.33 3.41 17.35
C SER A 48 -2.91 2.54 16.24
N ASP A 49 -4.22 2.38 16.26
CA ASP A 49 -4.96 1.68 15.20
C ASP A 49 -5.16 2.58 13.97
N TYR A 50 -5.20 2.00 12.78
CA TYR A 50 -5.43 2.71 11.52
C TYR A 50 -6.50 2.05 10.68
N PHE A 51 -7.15 2.85 9.81
CA PHE A 51 -7.88 2.34 8.67
C PHE A 51 -6.96 2.34 7.45
N ILE A 52 -6.87 1.20 6.79
CA ILE A 52 -6.08 1.02 5.57
C ILE A 52 -7.05 0.88 4.42
N GLN A 53 -6.88 1.74 3.41
CA GLN A 53 -7.56 1.63 2.13
C GLN A 53 -6.58 1.06 1.11
N SER A 54 -7.02 0.09 0.33
CA SER A 54 -6.24 -0.50 -0.74
C SER A 54 -7.00 -0.45 -2.06
N TRP A 55 -6.30 -0.05 -3.13
CA TRP A 55 -6.83 -0.01 -4.48
C TRP A 55 -5.70 -0.27 -5.48
N ILE A 56 -6.07 -0.69 -6.68
CA ILE A 56 -5.17 -0.81 -7.83
C ILE A 56 -5.55 0.30 -8.81
N SER A 57 -4.56 0.90 -9.46
CA SER A 57 -4.77 1.89 -10.51
C SER A 57 -3.81 1.62 -11.66
N HIS A 58 -4.12 2.17 -12.83
CA HIS A 58 -3.15 2.24 -13.91
C HIS A 58 -1.98 3.14 -13.53
N TYR A 59 -0.83 2.90 -14.16
CA TYR A 59 0.32 3.78 -14.03
C TYR A 59 0.10 5.12 -14.75
N ASP A 60 -0.60 5.09 -15.89
CA ASP A 60 -1.06 6.31 -16.58
C ASP A 60 -2.45 6.67 -16.08
N GLU A 61 -2.58 7.84 -15.45
CA GLU A 61 -3.85 8.35 -14.92
C GLU A 61 -4.89 8.65 -16.01
N LYS A 62 -4.48 8.76 -17.28
CA LYS A 62 -5.39 8.96 -18.41
C LYS A 62 -5.92 7.65 -19.00
N ASN A 63 -5.43 6.52 -18.52
CA ASN A 63 -5.92 5.23 -18.94
C ASN A 63 -7.20 4.89 -18.16
N ASP A 64 -8.32 4.83 -18.88
CA ASP A 64 -9.64 4.50 -18.35
C ASP A 64 -10.07 3.05 -18.68
N ASP A 65 -9.16 2.21 -19.19
CA ASP A 65 -9.42 0.80 -19.48
C ASP A 65 -9.77 0.04 -18.19
N GLU A 66 -10.52 -1.05 -18.30
CA GLU A 66 -10.83 -1.90 -17.14
C GLU A 66 -9.56 -2.50 -16.51
N LEU A 67 -9.51 -2.49 -15.18
CA LEU A 67 -8.39 -3.06 -14.45
C LEU A 67 -8.47 -4.59 -14.44
N PRO A 68 -7.44 -5.30 -14.93
CA PRO A 68 -7.44 -6.77 -14.96
C PRO A 68 -7.24 -7.41 -13.58
N PHE A 69 -7.09 -6.61 -12.53
CA PHE A 69 -6.82 -7.06 -11.16
C PHE A 69 -7.72 -6.36 -10.14
N MET A 70 -8.02 -7.09 -9.07
CA MET A 70 -8.65 -6.57 -7.86
C MET A 70 -7.77 -6.84 -6.64
N ILE A 71 -7.97 -6.04 -5.59
CA ILE A 71 -7.31 -6.19 -4.29
C ILE A 71 -8.36 -6.30 -3.19
N THR A 72 -8.11 -7.14 -2.19
CA THR A 72 -9.04 -7.36 -1.07
C THR A 72 -8.27 -7.55 0.25
N PRO A 73 -8.76 -6.98 1.36
CA PRO A 73 -9.91 -6.08 1.48
C PRO A 73 -9.61 -4.62 1.06
N PRO A 74 -10.58 -3.92 0.43
CA PRO A 74 -10.38 -2.54 -0.04
C PRO A 74 -10.35 -1.50 1.09
N LEU A 75 -10.97 -1.81 2.23
CA LEU A 75 -10.95 -0.97 3.44
C LEU A 75 -11.05 -1.88 4.67
N PHE A 76 -10.11 -1.75 5.58
CA PHE A 76 -10.10 -2.51 6.83
C PHE A 76 -9.40 -1.74 7.95
N LYS A 77 -9.70 -2.12 9.19
CA LYS A 77 -8.99 -1.63 10.38
C LYS A 77 -7.81 -2.56 10.65
N ILE A 78 -6.63 -1.98 10.91
CA ILE A 78 -5.44 -2.67 11.42
C ILE A 78 -5.14 -2.14 12.82
N GLU A 79 -5.00 -3.02 13.79
CA GLU A 79 -4.67 -2.67 15.17
C GLU A 79 -3.19 -2.30 15.31
N LYS A 80 -2.84 -1.65 16.42
CA LYS A 80 -1.43 -1.38 16.77
C LYS A 80 -0.59 -2.66 16.76
N ASN A 81 0.60 -2.60 16.18
CA ASN A 81 1.54 -3.73 16.08
C ASN A 81 0.95 -4.98 15.41
N GLU A 82 -0.05 -4.82 14.55
CA GLU A 82 -0.67 -5.91 13.79
C GLU A 82 -0.09 -5.98 12.36
N THR A 83 -0.03 -7.20 11.83
CA THR A 83 0.25 -7.47 10.41
C THR A 83 -1.00 -7.98 9.73
N TYR A 84 -1.32 -7.44 8.57
CA TYR A 84 -2.46 -7.82 7.76
C TYR A 84 -2.02 -8.19 6.34
N SER A 85 -2.72 -9.12 5.69
CA SER A 85 -2.42 -9.56 4.32
C SER A 85 -3.48 -9.07 3.35
N LEU A 86 -3.05 -8.33 2.34
CA LEU A 86 -3.84 -8.01 1.15
C LEU A 86 -3.65 -9.10 0.10
N LYS A 87 -4.76 -9.51 -0.54
CA LYS A 87 -4.72 -10.42 -1.68
C LYS A 87 -5.03 -9.67 -2.97
N ILE A 88 -4.20 -9.89 -3.97
CA ILE A 88 -4.36 -9.41 -5.33
C ILE A 88 -4.68 -10.60 -6.22
N PHE A 89 -5.68 -10.50 -7.10
CA PHE A 89 -6.11 -11.58 -7.99
C PHE A 89 -6.70 -11.01 -9.28
N LYS A 90 -6.83 -11.85 -10.32
CA LYS A 90 -7.41 -11.44 -11.61
C LYS A 90 -8.93 -11.26 -11.51
N THR A 91 -9.44 -10.21 -12.14
CA THR A 91 -10.88 -9.88 -12.17
C THR A 91 -11.71 -11.02 -12.80
N ASP A 92 -11.28 -11.55 -13.94
CA ASP A 92 -11.99 -12.59 -14.70
C ASP A 92 -12.21 -13.90 -13.91
N GLU A 93 -11.38 -14.17 -12.90
CA GLU A 93 -11.54 -15.37 -12.06
C GLU A 93 -12.78 -15.26 -11.17
N ILE A 94 -13.11 -14.05 -10.70
CA ILE A 94 -14.34 -13.80 -9.95
C ILE A 94 -15.56 -14.01 -10.84
N GLU A 95 -15.56 -13.47 -12.07
CA GLU A 95 -16.69 -13.60 -12.99
C GLU A 95 -17.03 -15.06 -13.27
N LYS A 96 -16.01 -15.89 -13.59
CA LYS A 96 -16.19 -17.33 -13.80
C LYS A 96 -16.72 -18.05 -12.56
N LYS A 97 -16.28 -17.62 -11.36
CA LYS A 97 -16.72 -18.22 -10.09
C LYS A 97 -18.17 -17.84 -9.76
N ILE A 98 -18.55 -16.60 -10.02
CA ILE A 98 -19.93 -16.11 -9.84
C ILE A 98 -20.85 -16.83 -10.82
N GLU A 99 -20.48 -16.91 -12.10
CA GLU A 99 -21.26 -17.57 -13.13
C GLU A 99 -21.50 -19.06 -12.80
N LYS A 100 -20.45 -19.77 -12.36
CA LYS A 100 -20.57 -21.16 -11.91
C LYS A 100 -21.49 -21.32 -10.69
N HIS A 101 -21.44 -20.39 -9.74
CA HIS A 101 -22.27 -20.43 -8.54
C HIS A 101 -23.75 -20.11 -8.82
N CYS A 102 -24.05 -19.30 -9.84
CA CYS A 102 -25.42 -18.98 -10.22
C CYS A 102 -26.11 -20.06 -11.08
N ILE A 103 -25.34 -21.00 -11.61
CA ILE A 103 -25.85 -22.11 -12.44
C ILE A 103 -26.11 -23.38 -11.60
N GLU A 104 -25.57 -23.45 -10.38
CA GLU A 104 -25.86 -24.50 -9.36
C GLU A 104 -27.02 -24.10 -8.45
#